data_AF-T0Q9S5-F1
#
_entry.id   AF-T0Q9S5-F1
#
_cell.length_a   1.000
_cell.length_b   1.000
_cell.length_c   1.000
_cell.angle_alpha   90.00
_cell.angle_beta   90.00
_cell.angle_gamma   90.00
#
_symmetry.space_group_name_H-M   'P 1'
#
loop_
_entity.id
_entity.type
_entity.pdbx_description
1 polymer ?
#
loop_
_entity_poly.entity_id
_entity_poly.type
_entity_poly.pdbx_seq_one_letter_code
_entity_poly.pdbx_strand_id
1 'polypeptide(L)' 'MQSAAWLLTALVAMSATTSLAKAPFTYGEECVLRQNQGNTIEMLQRQLRTKSALDIRRKCIELGLNCGGA' A
#
# COMPACT_ATOMS: atom_id res chain seq x y z
N MET A 1 -45.70 17.74 -21.57
CA MET A 1 -44.43 18.42 -21.91
C MET A 1 -44.00 19.24 -20.71
N GLN A 2 -43.02 18.77 -19.94
CA GLN A 2 -42.26 19.56 -18.96
C GLN A 2 -40.97 18.77 -18.66
N SER A 3 -39.98 19.08 -19.48
CA SER A 3 -38.59 18.67 -19.38
C SER A 3 -37.89 19.44 -18.26
N ALA A 4 -36.70 18.95 -17.89
CA ALA A 4 -35.64 19.64 -17.14
C ALA A 4 -35.69 19.55 -15.61
N ALA A 5 -35.33 18.37 -15.08
CA ALA A 5 -34.75 18.25 -13.73
C ALA A 5 -33.43 17.43 -13.72
N TRP A 6 -32.86 17.14 -14.90
CA TRP A 6 -31.61 16.38 -15.05
C TRP A 6 -30.43 17.29 -15.43
N LEU A 7 -30.24 18.40 -14.72
CA LEU A 7 -29.08 19.29 -14.94
C LEU A 7 -28.60 19.87 -13.60
N LEU A 8 -28.19 19.00 -12.68
CA LEU A 8 -27.26 19.37 -11.62
C LEU A 8 -26.00 18.53 -11.74
N THR A 9 -25.33 18.72 -12.87
CA THR A 9 -23.90 18.54 -13.03
C THR A 9 -23.21 19.62 -12.20
N ALA A 10 -22.69 19.26 -11.03
CA ALA A 10 -21.62 20.04 -10.41
C ALA A 10 -20.79 19.06 -9.56
N LEU A 11 -19.84 18.37 -10.19
CA LEU A 11 -18.43 18.76 -10.22
C LEU A 11 -17.80 18.87 -8.82
N VAL A 12 -16.65 18.21 -8.68
CA VAL A 12 -15.65 18.36 -7.62
C VAL A 12 -15.82 17.47 -6.38
N ALA A 13 -15.42 16.21 -6.53
CA ALA A 13 -14.40 15.62 -5.64
C ALA A 13 -13.81 14.36 -6.28
N MET A 14 -13.42 14.46 -7.56
CA MET A 14 -12.43 13.52 -8.10
C MET A 14 -11.08 13.93 -7.50
N SER A 15 -10.90 13.67 -6.20
CA SER A 15 -9.59 13.69 -5.57
C SER A 15 -8.85 12.46 -6.09
N ALA A 16 -8.44 12.53 -7.37
CA ALA A 16 -7.32 11.75 -7.84
C ALA A 16 -6.11 12.32 -7.10
N THR A 17 -5.96 11.97 -5.83
CA THR A 17 -4.67 11.99 -5.17
C THR A 17 -3.79 11.15 -6.06
N THR A 18 -2.94 11.82 -6.82
CA THR A 18 -1.80 11.23 -7.51
C THR A 18 -0.82 10.76 -6.43
N SER A 19 -1.25 9.76 -5.66
CA SER A 19 -0.37 8.92 -4.89
C SER A 19 0.54 8.27 -5.92
N LEU A 20 1.74 8.81 -6.06
CA LEU A 20 2.89 8.23 -6.74
C LEU A 20 2.73 6.71 -6.65
N ALA A 21 2.32 6.07 -7.76
CA ALA A 21 1.75 4.73 -7.74
C ALA A 21 2.79 3.78 -7.16
N LYS A 22 2.69 3.56 -5.86
CA LYS A 22 3.63 2.75 -5.11
C LYS A 22 3.43 1.34 -5.59
N ALA A 23 4.49 0.74 -6.14
CA ALA A 23 4.41 -0.61 -6.64
C ALA A 23 3.82 -1.50 -5.54
N PRO A 24 2.65 -2.12 -5.75
CA PRO A 24 2.00 -2.94 -4.73
C PRO A 24 2.90 -4.13 -4.39
N PHE A 25 2.71 -4.69 -3.19
CA PHE A 25 3.38 -5.93 -2.85
C PHE A 25 2.76 -7.07 -3.67
N THR A 26 3.61 -7.89 -4.27
CA THR A 26 3.17 -9.14 -4.88
C THR A 26 2.88 -10.17 -3.79
N TYR A 27 2.12 -11.20 -4.14
CA TYR A 27 1.86 -12.31 -3.22
C TYR A 27 3.14 -12.97 -2.69
N GLY A 28 4.16 -13.12 -3.55
CA GLY A 28 5.46 -13.66 -3.14
C GLY A 28 6.17 -12.78 -2.11
N GLU A 29 6.16 -11.46 -2.31
CA GLU A 29 6.74 -10.51 -1.36
C GLU A 29 6.00 -10.52 -0.02
N GLU A 30 4.67 -10.60 -0.03
CA GLU A 30 3.88 -10.77 1.21
C GLU A 30 4.19 -12.10 1.91
N CYS A 31 4.42 -13.17 1.14
CA CYS A 31 4.81 -14.46 1.69
C CYS A 31 6.17 -14.39 2.39
N VAL A 32 7.14 -13.66 1.82
CA VAL A 32 8.43 -13.38 2.46
C VAL A 32 8.23 -12.68 3.80
N LEU A 33 7.38 -11.65 3.87
CA LEU A 33 7.08 -10.96 5.13
C LEU A 33 6.49 -11.90 6.18
N ARG A 34 5.55 -12.77 5.79
CA ARG A 34 4.90 -13.73 6.71
C ARG A 34 5.85 -14.80 7.25
N GLN A 35 6.79 -15.26 6.42
CA GLN A 35 7.77 -16.29 6.80
C GLN A 35 8.92 -15.73 7.66
N ASN A 36 9.21 -14.44 7.57
CA ASN A 36 10.35 -13.81 8.21
C ASN A 36 9.94 -12.86 9.35
N GLN A 37 8.87 -13.20 10.07
CA GLN A 37 8.44 -12.45 11.25
C GLN A 37 9.54 -12.48 12.32
N GLY A 38 9.86 -11.32 12.88
CA GLY A 38 10.97 -11.15 13.82
C GLY A 38 12.30 -10.69 13.20
N ASN A 39 12.46 -10.77 11.87
CA ASN A 39 13.66 -10.20 11.24
C ASN A 39 13.67 -8.67 11.32
N THR A 40 14.88 -8.09 11.33
CA THR A 40 15.03 -6.64 11.23
C THR A 40 14.55 -6.13 9.87
N ILE A 41 14.18 -4.85 9.81
CA ILE A 41 13.75 -4.23 8.56
C ILE A 41 14.89 -4.24 7.52
N GLU A 42 16.17 -4.09 7.92
CA GLU A 42 17.27 -4.16 6.96
C GLU A 42 17.41 -5.56 6.35
N MET A 43 17.17 -6.63 7.12
CA MET A 43 17.20 -7.99 6.60
C MET A 43 16.09 -8.21 5.55
N LEU A 44 14.87 -7.77 5.86
CA LEU A 44 13.73 -7.85 4.94
C LEU A 44 13.99 -7.02 3.66
N GLN A 45 14.63 -5.86 3.78
CA GLN A 45 14.96 -5.02 2.63
C GLN A 45 15.98 -5.65 1.68
N ARG A 46 16.92 -6.46 2.20
CA ARG A 46 17.86 -7.23 1.35
C ARG A 46 17.14 -8.29 0.50
N GLN A 47 16.06 -8.87 1.03
CA GLN A 47 15.21 -9.83 0.33
C GLN A 47 14.25 -9.13 -0.63
N LEU A 48 13.68 -8.00 -0.21
CA LEU A 48 12.70 -7.20 -0.94
C LEU A 48 13.36 -5.95 -1.55
N ARG A 49 14.32 -6.17 -2.45
CA ARG A 49 15.19 -5.10 -2.99
C ARG A 49 14.46 -3.95 -3.69
N THR A 50 13.24 -4.22 -4.15
CA THR A 50 12.35 -3.27 -4.83
C THR A 50 11.51 -2.43 -3.86
N LYS A 51 11.54 -2.74 -2.55
CA LYS A 51 10.72 -2.09 -1.52
C LYS A 51 11.60 -1.29 -0.57
N SER A 52 11.14 -0.10 -0.21
CA SER A 52 11.82 0.68 0.81
C SER A 52 11.56 0.11 2.21
N ALA A 53 12.46 0.38 3.16
CA ALA A 53 12.27 0.06 4.57
C ALA A 53 10.92 0.56 5.12
N LEU A 54 10.49 1.77 4.70
CA LEU A 54 9.20 2.35 5.10
C LEU A 54 8.02 1.56 4.51
N ASP A 55 8.17 1.06 3.29
CA ASP A 55 7.14 0.29 2.59
C ASP A 55 6.93 -1.05 3.27
N ILE A 56 8.03 -1.71 3.60
CA ILE A 56 8.06 -2.98 4.32
C ILE A 56 7.42 -2.80 5.70
N ARG A 57 7.81 -1.77 6.45
CA ARG A 57 7.24 -1.50 7.78
C ARG A 57 5.73 -1.24 7.71
N ARG A 58 5.29 -0.40 6.76
CA ARG A 58 3.86 -0.14 6.56
C ARG A 58 3.12 -1.43 6.22
N LYS A 59 3.64 -2.22 5.29
CA LYS A 59 2.99 -3.45 4.86
C LYS A 59 2.91 -4.49 5.99
N CYS A 60 3.94 -4.58 6.83
CA CYS A 60 3.89 -5.44 8.01
C CYS A 60 2.77 -5.01 8.99
N ILE A 61 2.59 -3.71 9.21
CA ILE A 61 1.46 -3.21 10.03
C ILE A 61 0.12 -3.55 9.39
N GLU A 62 -0.04 -3.32 8.08
CA GLU A 62 -1.26 -3.67 7.33
C GLU A 62 -1.60 -5.16 7.41
N LEU A 63 -0.59 -6.03 7.45
CA LEU A 63 -0.75 -7.48 7.53
C LEU A 63 -0.79 -8.02 8.97
N GLY A 64 -0.64 -7.17 9.99
CA GLY A 64 -0.57 -7.58 11.39
C GLY A 64 0.68 -8.39 11.76
N LEU A 65 1.79 -8.18 11.04
CA LEU A 65 3.05 -8.91 11.21
C LEU A 65 4.03 -8.14 12.09
N ASN A 66 4.79 -8.86 12.92
CA ASN A 66 5.89 -8.27 13.69
C ASN A 66 7.17 -8.23 12.84
N CYS A 67 7.45 -7.10 12.21
CA CYS A 67 8.68 -6.85 11.46
C CYS A 67 9.51 -5.77 12.16
N GLY A 68 10.82 -5.98 12.30
CA GLY A 68 11.69 -5.10 13.08
C GLY A 68 11.89 -5.57 14.52
N GLY A 69 11.86 -6.90 14.74
CA GLY A 69 12.30 -7.47 16.02
C GLY A 69 13.75 -7.06 16.28
N ALA A 70 13.98 -6.50 17.47
CA ALA A 70 15.30 -6.12 17.96
C ALA A 70 16.10 -7.36 18.36
#